data_AF-A0AAN4AU31-F1
#
_entry.id   AF-A0AAN4AU31-F1
#
_cell.length_a   1.000
_cell.length_b   1.000
_cell.length_c   1.000
_cell.angle_alpha   90.00
_cell.angle_beta   90.00
_cell.angle_gamma   90.00
#
_symmetry.space_group_name_H-M   'P 1'
#
loop_
_entity.id
_entity.type
_entity.pdbx_description
1 polymer ?
#
loop_
_entity_poly.entity_id
_entity_poly.type
_entity_poly.pdbx_seq_one_letter_code
_entity_poly.pdbx_strand_id
1 'polypeptide(L)'
;MIIYDKLKELYSSEELKNKLGNYVYYYCFFSNKEEDVKLDKLAHLIPNLKNIYSFEDFVLDFPHLALKYKELKTIYNILISGKKISDFLRLHNKILKQLYYGFYSESKSFVYEQLGYISIDYDISKFEYSFFKRHIELYGDKNELIQFKEKHKIDQKILWEFQKEAWHIAIAGLLAEKIRYDITNSK
;
A
#
# COMPACT_ATOMS: atom_id res chain seq x y z
N MET A 1 -4.85 23.06 -4.86
CA MET A 1 -4.50 21.63 -4.65
C MET A 1 -3.06 21.61 -4.22
N ILE A 2 -2.76 20.96 -3.11
CA ILE A 2 -1.43 20.91 -2.51
C ILE A 2 -0.40 20.41 -3.52
N ILE A 3 -0.73 19.40 -4.33
CA ILE A 3 0.18 18.92 -5.39
C ILE A 3 0.57 20.03 -6.38
N TYR A 4 -0.37 20.89 -6.76
CA TYR A 4 -0.10 21.98 -7.69
C TYR A 4 0.78 23.04 -7.04
N ASP A 5 0.47 23.42 -5.80
CA ASP A 5 1.21 24.44 -5.06
C ASP A 5 2.67 24.00 -4.87
N LYS A 6 2.92 22.75 -4.45
CA LYS A 6 4.27 22.19 -4.30
C LYS A 6 5.04 22.10 -5.62
N LEU A 7 4.36 21.76 -6.73
CA LEU A 7 5.00 21.75 -8.04
C LEU A 7 5.36 23.16 -8.52
N LYS A 8 4.57 24.17 -8.15
CA LYS A 8 4.80 25.58 -8.48
C LYS A 8 5.97 26.21 -7.73
N GLU A 9 6.36 25.65 -6.58
CA GLU A 9 7.59 26.02 -5.87
C GLU A 9 8.85 25.54 -6.60
N LEU A 10 8.75 24.47 -7.39
CA LEU A 10 9.88 23.86 -8.09
C LEU A 10 9.96 24.22 -9.57
N TYR A 11 8.82 24.56 -10.17
CA TYR A 11 8.71 24.79 -11.61
C TYR A 11 7.83 26.02 -11.89
N SER A 12 8.24 26.83 -12.86
CA SER A 12 7.38 27.83 -13.46
C SER A 12 6.17 27.17 -14.14
N SER A 13 5.10 27.95 -14.37
CA SER A 13 3.91 27.42 -15.05
C SER A 13 4.22 26.94 -16.47
N GLU A 14 5.17 27.61 -17.13
CA GLU A 14 5.60 27.26 -18.49
C GLU A 14 6.41 25.95 -18.50
N GLU A 15 7.31 25.75 -17.54
CA GLU A 15 8.04 24.49 -17.40
C GLU A 15 7.11 23.31 -17.11
N LEU A 16 6.11 23.50 -16.23
CA LEU A 16 5.10 22.47 -15.97
C LEU A 16 4.28 22.14 -17.21
N LYS A 17 3.83 23.14 -17.96
CA LYS A 17 3.12 22.94 -19.23
C LYS A 17 3.96 22.19 -20.25
N ASN A 18 5.25 22.52 -20.36
CA ASN A 18 6.16 21.86 -21.28
C ASN A 18 6.44 20.40 -20.87
N LYS A 19 6.59 20.13 -19.56
CA LYS A 19 6.79 18.75 -19.05
C LYS A 19 5.56 17.87 -19.21
N LEU A 20 4.38 18.40 -18.87
CA LEU A 20 3.15 17.62 -18.85
C LEU A 20 2.49 17.56 -20.24
N GLY A 21 2.73 18.56 -21.07
CA GLY A 21 1.91 18.88 -22.24
C GLY A 21 0.65 19.65 -21.83
N ASN A 22 0.22 20.59 -22.68
CA ASN A 22 -0.91 21.49 -22.41
C ASN A 22 -2.17 20.76 -21.95
N TYR A 23 -2.54 19.69 -22.66
CA TYR A 23 -3.75 18.92 -22.32
C TYR A 23 -3.67 18.34 -20.91
N VAL A 24 -2.56 17.68 -20.54
CA VAL A 24 -2.42 17.04 -19.23
C VAL A 24 -2.32 18.10 -18.13
N TYR A 25 -1.60 19.20 -18.37
CA TYR A 25 -1.52 20.32 -17.43
C TYR A 25 -2.92 20.85 -17.06
N TYR A 26 -3.74 21.20 -18.05
CA TYR A 26 -5.09 21.70 -17.78
C TYR A 26 -6.00 20.64 -17.17
N TYR A 27 -5.90 19.40 -17.68
CA TYR A 27 -6.71 18.30 -17.19
C TYR A 27 -6.41 17.93 -15.72
N CYS A 28 -5.15 18.03 -15.28
CA CYS A 28 -4.78 17.65 -13.90
C CYS A 28 -5.08 18.74 -12.87
N PHE A 29 -5.01 20.03 -13.24
CA PHE A 29 -5.07 21.12 -12.27
C PHE A 29 -6.31 22.02 -12.39
N PHE A 30 -7.03 21.96 -13.50
CA PHE A 30 -8.14 22.88 -13.80
C PHE A 30 -9.40 22.18 -14.29
N SER A 31 -9.42 20.84 -14.30
CA SER A 31 -10.63 20.07 -14.59
C SER A 31 -11.52 20.04 -13.34
N ASN A 32 -12.77 20.50 -13.45
CA ASN A 32 -13.77 20.48 -12.36
C ASN A 32 -14.28 19.06 -12.01
N LYS A 33 -13.60 18.00 -12.46
CA LYS A 33 -13.97 16.62 -12.15
C LYS A 33 -13.25 16.20 -10.88
N GLU A 34 -13.82 16.55 -9.74
CA GLU A 34 -13.28 16.18 -8.42
C GLU A 34 -13.06 14.66 -8.27
N GLU A 35 -13.83 13.84 -8.98
CA GLU A 35 -13.73 12.37 -8.94
C GLU A 35 -12.46 11.79 -9.60
N ASP A 36 -11.76 12.62 -10.36
CA ASP A 36 -10.82 12.18 -11.38
C ASP A 36 -9.39 12.33 -10.84
N VAL A 37 -8.93 11.37 -10.04
CA VAL A 37 -7.56 11.38 -9.48
C VAL A 37 -6.54 11.18 -10.60
N LYS A 38 -5.75 12.22 -10.91
CA LYS A 38 -4.74 12.19 -12.01
C LYS A 38 -3.30 12.06 -11.55
N LEU A 39 -3.12 11.58 -10.33
CA LEU A 39 -1.81 11.38 -9.74
C LEU A 39 -0.97 10.37 -10.56
N ASP A 40 -1.59 9.36 -11.18
CA ASP A 40 -0.91 8.42 -12.09
C ASP A 40 -0.25 9.14 -13.27
N LYS A 41 -0.96 10.06 -13.92
CA LYS A 41 -0.43 10.82 -15.06
C LYS A 41 0.70 11.75 -14.63
N LEU A 42 0.51 12.43 -13.51
CA LEU A 42 1.53 13.34 -12.97
C LEU A 42 2.79 12.57 -12.58
N ALA A 43 2.66 11.46 -11.85
CA ALA A 43 3.79 10.62 -11.45
C ALA A 43 4.54 10.00 -12.63
N HIS A 44 3.84 9.69 -13.73
CA HIS A 44 4.45 9.20 -14.95
C HIS A 44 5.36 10.24 -15.64
N LEU A 45 4.98 11.53 -15.57
CA LEU A 45 5.65 12.63 -16.29
C LEU A 45 6.61 13.44 -15.41
N ILE A 46 6.44 13.38 -14.09
CA ILE A 46 7.28 14.06 -13.10
C ILE A 46 8.03 13.00 -12.29
N PRO A 47 9.31 12.72 -12.64
CA PRO A 47 10.13 11.79 -11.89
C PRO A 47 10.22 12.18 -10.42
N ASN A 48 10.26 11.19 -9.53
CA ASN A 48 10.40 11.38 -8.08
C ASN A 48 9.27 12.21 -7.43
N LEU A 49 8.08 12.27 -8.04
CA LEU A 49 6.93 12.98 -7.47
C LEU A 49 6.62 12.57 -6.03
N LYS A 50 6.87 11.29 -5.68
CA LYS A 50 6.73 10.75 -4.31
C LYS A 50 7.55 11.50 -3.25
N ASN A 51 8.66 12.16 -3.65
CA ASN A 51 9.50 12.93 -2.74
C ASN A 51 8.96 14.34 -2.49
N ILE A 52 8.06 14.81 -3.35
CA ILE A 52 7.46 16.16 -3.32
C ILE A 52 6.06 16.09 -2.71
N TYR A 53 5.32 15.05 -3.08
CA TYR A 53 3.92 14.88 -2.73
C TYR A 53 3.76 13.63 -1.86
N SER A 54 3.35 13.84 -0.62
CA SER A 54 3.21 12.80 0.40
C SER A 54 1.83 12.16 0.38
N PHE A 55 1.65 11.12 1.20
CA PHE A 55 0.33 10.52 1.38
C PHE A 55 -0.61 11.45 2.15
N GLU A 56 -0.07 12.20 3.10
CA GLU A 56 -0.80 13.15 3.92
C GLU A 56 -1.38 14.26 3.03
N ASP A 57 -0.58 14.77 2.07
CA ASP A 57 -1.07 15.71 1.06
C ASP A 57 -2.16 15.08 0.17
N PHE A 58 -1.99 13.81 -0.22
CA PHE A 58 -2.96 13.08 -1.02
C PHE A 58 -4.32 12.94 -0.33
N VAL A 59 -4.33 12.67 0.98
CA VAL A 59 -5.57 12.62 1.77
C VAL A 59 -6.28 13.97 1.78
N LEU A 60 -5.52 15.07 1.87
CA LEU A 60 -6.06 16.43 1.91
C LEU A 60 -6.61 16.90 0.55
N ASP A 61 -5.92 16.57 -0.55
CA ASP A 61 -6.38 16.92 -1.90
C ASP A 61 -7.57 16.04 -2.36
N PHE A 62 -7.64 14.79 -1.92
CA PHE A 62 -8.65 13.82 -2.37
C PHE A 62 -9.44 13.17 -1.20
N PRO A 63 -10.10 13.95 -0.33
CA PRO A 63 -10.77 13.42 0.86
C PRO A 63 -11.94 12.49 0.52
N HIS A 64 -12.59 12.68 -0.63
CA HIS A 64 -13.67 11.81 -1.11
C HIS A 64 -13.22 10.36 -1.34
N LEU A 65 -11.93 10.12 -1.63
CA LEU A 65 -11.40 8.76 -1.75
C LEU A 65 -11.33 8.05 -0.40
N ALA A 66 -11.11 8.78 0.69
CA ALA A 66 -11.13 8.21 2.03
C ALA A 66 -12.53 7.70 2.42
N LEU A 67 -13.59 8.30 1.87
CA LEU A 67 -14.97 7.84 2.03
C LEU A 67 -15.23 6.53 1.25
N LYS A 68 -14.45 6.29 0.18
CA LYS A 68 -14.64 5.16 -0.73
C LYS A 68 -13.74 3.98 -0.37
N TYR A 69 -12.47 4.22 -0.10
CA TYR A 69 -11.44 3.18 0.08
C TYR A 69 -10.88 3.19 1.49
N LYS A 70 -11.00 2.05 2.18
CA LYS A 70 -10.32 1.85 3.46
C LYS A 70 -8.80 1.75 3.29
N GLU A 71 -8.33 1.17 2.19
CA GLU A 71 -6.90 0.97 1.91
C GLU A 71 -6.29 2.13 1.12
N LEU A 72 -6.51 3.37 1.57
CA LEU A 72 -6.16 4.58 0.83
C LEU A 72 -4.65 4.71 0.59
N LYS A 73 -3.80 4.27 1.52
CA LYS A 73 -2.34 4.28 1.34
C LYS A 73 -1.91 3.38 0.18
N THR A 74 -2.59 2.25 -0.02
CA THR A 74 -2.38 1.37 -1.18
C THR A 74 -2.78 2.08 -2.47
N ILE A 75 -3.93 2.77 -2.48
CA ILE A 75 -4.37 3.57 -3.63
C ILE A 75 -3.32 4.64 -3.99
N TYR A 76 -2.85 5.38 -2.99
CA TYR A 76 -1.77 6.35 -3.15
C TYR A 76 -0.50 5.70 -3.73
N ASN A 77 -0.02 4.59 -3.18
CA ASN A 77 1.18 3.90 -3.66
C ASN A 77 1.06 3.45 -5.12
N ILE A 78 -0.12 2.99 -5.55
CA ILE A 78 -0.40 2.64 -6.95
C ILE A 78 -0.25 3.90 -7.82
N LEU A 79 -0.96 4.97 -7.47
CA LEU A 79 -1.03 6.17 -8.31
C LEU A 79 0.30 6.93 -8.35
N ILE A 80 0.98 7.11 -7.21
CA ILE A 80 2.27 7.80 -7.13
C ILE A 80 3.40 7.04 -7.85
N SER A 81 3.19 5.76 -8.17
CA SER A 81 4.12 4.97 -9.01
C SER A 81 3.93 5.23 -10.52
N GLY A 82 2.96 6.05 -10.90
CA GLY A 82 2.60 6.30 -12.29
C GLY A 82 1.66 5.25 -12.89
N LYS A 83 1.05 4.39 -12.06
CA LYS A 83 0.12 3.34 -12.51
C LYS A 83 -1.32 3.70 -12.21
N LYS A 84 -2.22 3.26 -13.08
CA LYS A 84 -3.66 3.34 -12.80
C LYS A 84 -4.10 2.22 -11.87
N ILE A 85 -5.16 2.49 -11.10
CA ILE A 85 -5.87 1.44 -10.35
C ILE A 85 -6.33 0.32 -11.29
N SER A 86 -6.76 0.63 -12.52
CA SER A 86 -7.14 -0.37 -13.52
C SER A 86 -5.99 -1.32 -13.90
N ASP A 87 -4.76 -0.80 -13.99
CA ASP A 87 -3.59 -1.62 -14.31
C ASP A 87 -3.26 -2.57 -13.16
N PHE A 88 -3.37 -2.08 -11.92
CA PHE A 88 -3.25 -2.90 -10.72
C PHE A 88 -4.32 -4.00 -10.64
N LEU A 89 -5.57 -3.68 -10.96
CA LEU A 89 -6.69 -4.63 -10.92
C LEU A 89 -6.67 -5.64 -12.06
N ARG A 90 -6.03 -5.32 -13.20
CA ARG A 90 -5.83 -6.27 -14.30
C ARG A 90 -4.95 -7.46 -13.89
N LEU A 91 -4.04 -7.27 -12.93
CA LEU A 91 -3.22 -8.35 -12.38
C LEU A 91 -4.06 -9.37 -11.62
N HIS A 92 -4.95 -8.89 -10.74
CA HIS A 92 -5.92 -9.72 -10.04
C HIS A 92 -7.06 -8.86 -9.48
N ASN A 93 -8.27 -8.98 -10.04
CA ASN A 93 -9.37 -8.06 -9.74
C ASN A 93 -10.07 -8.34 -8.40
N LYS A 94 -9.98 -9.55 -7.84
CA LYS A 94 -10.66 -9.89 -6.58
C LYS A 94 -10.16 -9.08 -5.38
N ILE A 95 -8.96 -8.48 -5.49
CA ILE A 95 -8.42 -7.59 -4.46
C ILE A 95 -9.23 -6.30 -4.31
N LEU A 96 -10.03 -5.92 -5.33
CA LEU A 96 -10.83 -4.70 -5.32
C LEU A 96 -11.73 -4.58 -4.09
N LYS A 97 -12.38 -5.68 -3.68
CA LYS A 97 -13.21 -5.68 -2.46
C LYS A 97 -12.39 -5.33 -1.21
N GLN A 98 -11.15 -5.78 -1.14
CA GLN A 98 -10.28 -5.49 -0.01
C GLN A 98 -9.82 -4.02 -0.01
N LEU A 99 -9.68 -3.38 -1.18
CA LEU A 99 -9.40 -1.94 -1.23
C LEU A 99 -10.53 -1.11 -0.61
N TYR A 100 -11.78 -1.54 -0.79
CA TYR A 100 -12.96 -0.90 -0.20
C TYR A 100 -13.12 -1.21 1.29
N TYR A 101 -13.05 -2.49 1.67
CA TYR A 101 -13.47 -2.94 3.01
C TYR A 101 -12.32 -3.26 3.97
N GLY A 102 -11.09 -3.19 3.48
CA GLY A 102 -9.87 -3.50 4.22
C GLY A 102 -9.27 -4.84 3.84
N PHE A 103 -7.97 -4.97 4.03
CA PHE A 103 -7.26 -6.24 3.82
C PHE A 103 -7.64 -7.29 4.85
N TYR A 104 -7.84 -8.51 4.37
CA TYR A 104 -7.95 -9.69 5.21
C TYR A 104 -6.59 -10.40 5.21
N SER A 105 -5.99 -10.56 6.40
CA SER A 105 -4.62 -11.04 6.57
C SER A 105 -4.37 -12.38 5.89
N GLU A 106 -5.35 -13.27 5.88
CA GLU A 106 -5.23 -14.62 5.30
C GLU A 106 -5.79 -14.74 3.88
N SER A 107 -6.14 -13.61 3.27
CA SER A 107 -6.67 -13.57 1.90
C SER A 107 -5.68 -14.20 0.93
N LYS A 108 -6.22 -14.87 -0.10
CA LYS A 108 -5.47 -15.36 -1.27
C LYS A 108 -5.81 -14.59 -2.54
N SER A 109 -6.53 -13.47 -2.39
CA SER A 109 -7.11 -12.73 -3.51
C SER A 109 -6.16 -11.66 -4.06
N PHE A 110 -4.91 -12.02 -4.34
CA PHE A 110 -3.87 -11.13 -4.85
C PHE A 110 -2.82 -11.92 -5.66
N VAL A 111 -1.94 -11.22 -6.36
CA VAL A 111 -0.71 -11.78 -6.96
C VAL A 111 0.54 -11.07 -6.44
N TYR A 112 1.70 -11.71 -6.57
CA TYR A 112 2.96 -11.24 -5.97
C TYR A 112 3.34 -9.81 -6.40
N GLU A 113 3.11 -9.46 -7.66
CA GLU A 113 3.40 -8.13 -8.22
C GLU A 113 2.58 -7.01 -7.57
N GLN A 114 1.43 -7.33 -6.97
CA GLN A 114 0.60 -6.35 -6.27
C GLN A 114 1.17 -6.01 -4.88
N LEU A 115 2.01 -6.88 -4.28
CA LEU A 115 2.54 -6.68 -2.93
C LEU A 115 3.38 -5.42 -2.80
N GLY A 116 4.08 -5.00 -3.87
CA GLY A 116 4.89 -3.79 -3.87
C GLY A 116 4.11 -2.48 -3.72
N TYR A 117 2.79 -2.49 -3.92
CA TYR A 117 1.94 -1.31 -3.73
C TYR A 117 1.11 -1.39 -2.45
N ILE A 118 0.84 -2.60 -1.98
CA ILE A 118 0.02 -2.85 -0.80
C ILE A 118 0.69 -2.25 0.43
N SER A 119 -0.09 -1.56 1.26
CA SER A 119 0.37 -1.03 2.54
C SER A 119 -0.41 -1.72 3.66
N ILE A 120 0.29 -2.46 4.50
CA ILE A 120 -0.26 -3.07 5.71
C ILE A 120 0.68 -2.68 6.85
N ASP A 121 0.16 -2.07 7.89
CA ASP A 121 0.94 -1.74 9.10
C ASP A 121 1.12 -3.00 9.95
N TYR A 122 2.34 -3.47 10.09
CA TYR A 122 2.71 -4.59 10.95
C TYR A 122 4.07 -4.31 11.60
N ASP A 123 4.28 -4.89 12.78
CA ASP A 123 5.56 -4.89 13.46
C ASP A 123 5.84 -6.32 13.95
N ILE A 124 6.95 -6.88 13.48
CA ILE A 124 7.44 -8.19 13.89
C ILE A 124 8.85 -8.13 14.50
N SER A 125 9.34 -6.93 14.84
CA SER A 125 10.69 -6.71 15.37
C SER A 125 10.97 -7.47 16.68
N LYS A 126 9.91 -7.80 17.42
CA LYS A 126 9.96 -8.55 18.68
C LYS A 126 9.93 -10.06 18.52
N PHE A 127 9.64 -10.56 17.31
CA PHE A 127 9.51 -11.98 17.05
C PHE A 127 10.73 -12.52 16.31
N GLU A 128 11.17 -13.72 16.69
CA GLU A 128 11.92 -14.54 15.76
C GLU A 128 10.96 -15.07 14.68
N TYR A 129 11.44 -15.24 13.46
CA TYR A 129 10.59 -15.72 12.38
C TYR A 129 11.27 -16.77 11.51
N SER A 130 10.47 -17.67 10.97
CA SER A 130 10.90 -18.68 10.01
C SER A 130 9.97 -18.69 8.81
N PHE A 131 10.56 -18.62 7.62
CA PHE A 131 9.83 -18.67 6.37
C PHE A 131 9.64 -20.12 5.90
N PHE A 132 8.40 -20.52 5.72
CA PHE A 132 8.03 -21.77 5.07
C PHE A 132 7.45 -21.49 3.68
N LYS A 133 7.26 -22.54 2.87
CA LYS A 133 6.75 -22.39 1.50
C LYS A 133 5.37 -21.72 1.42
N ARG A 134 4.52 -21.90 2.44
CA ARG A 134 3.11 -21.48 2.41
C ARG A 134 2.72 -20.53 3.53
N HIS A 135 3.63 -20.28 4.47
CA HIS A 135 3.37 -19.49 5.67
C HIS A 135 4.68 -18.94 6.25
N ILE A 136 4.53 -18.01 7.18
CA ILE A 136 5.58 -17.57 8.10
C ILE A 136 5.19 -18.06 9.50
N GLU A 137 6.17 -18.46 10.30
CA GLU A 137 5.98 -18.67 11.73
C GLU A 137 6.67 -17.54 12.48
N LEU A 138 5.94 -16.95 13.43
CA LEU A 138 6.47 -15.98 14.39
C LEU A 138 6.57 -16.66 15.74
N TYR A 139 7.72 -16.54 16.40
CA TYR A 139 8.03 -17.09 17.71
C TYR A 139 8.33 -15.96 18.69
N GLY A 140 7.87 -16.06 19.93
CA GLY A 140 8.12 -15.04 20.94
C GLY A 140 7.24 -15.17 22.18
N ASP A 141 7.09 -14.07 22.92
CA ASP A 141 6.22 -14.02 24.09
C ASP A 141 4.74 -14.29 23.70
N LYS A 142 4.05 -15.07 24.54
CA LYS A 142 2.68 -15.48 24.27
C LYS A 142 1.72 -14.29 24.18
N ASN A 143 1.85 -13.30 25.07
CA ASN A 143 0.94 -12.16 25.09
C ASN A 143 1.20 -11.24 23.90
N GLU A 144 2.45 -11.07 23.49
CA GLU A 144 2.78 -10.32 22.27
C GLU A 144 2.22 -11.00 21.01
N LEU A 145 2.28 -12.34 20.94
CA LEU A 145 1.65 -13.11 19.85
C LEU A 145 0.11 -12.98 19.86
N ILE A 146 -0.53 -12.95 21.04
CA ILE A 146 -1.98 -12.73 21.17
C ILE A 146 -2.34 -11.34 20.64
N GLN A 147 -1.61 -10.30 21.03
CA GLN A 147 -1.85 -8.93 20.57
C GLN A 147 -1.66 -8.82 19.04
N PHE A 148 -0.62 -9.45 18.50
CA PHE A 148 -0.39 -9.48 17.06
C PHE A 148 -1.53 -10.19 16.32
N LYS A 149 -1.95 -11.36 16.81
CA LYS A 149 -3.09 -12.12 16.28
C LYS A 149 -4.37 -11.29 16.25
N GLU A 150 -4.69 -10.61 17.34
CA GLU A 150 -5.90 -9.78 17.47
C GLU A 150 -5.87 -8.56 16.55
N LYS A 151 -4.75 -7.80 16.53
CA LYS A 151 -4.55 -6.65 15.65
C LYS A 151 -4.79 -7.02 14.19
N HIS A 152 -4.27 -8.17 13.77
CA HIS A 152 -4.31 -8.62 12.38
C HIS A 152 -5.46 -9.58 12.06
N LYS A 153 -6.35 -9.88 13.02
CA LYS A 153 -7.48 -10.82 12.85
C LYS A 153 -7.03 -12.15 12.22
N ILE A 154 -5.94 -12.71 12.74
CA ILE A 154 -5.41 -14.01 12.30
C ILE A 154 -6.26 -15.10 12.98
N ASP A 155 -6.65 -16.14 12.26
CA ASP A 155 -7.50 -17.21 12.79
C ASP A 155 -6.67 -18.30 13.50
N GLN A 156 -5.39 -18.41 13.15
CA GLN A 156 -4.52 -19.51 13.54
C GLN A 156 -4.21 -19.53 15.04
N LYS A 157 -4.16 -20.72 15.63
CA LYS A 157 -3.91 -20.88 17.08
C LYS A 157 -2.46 -20.56 17.41
N ILE A 158 -2.25 -20.03 18.62
CA ILE A 158 -0.93 -19.89 19.23
C ILE A 158 -0.62 -21.21 19.93
N LEU A 159 0.51 -21.83 19.56
CA LEU A 159 0.92 -23.15 20.01
C LEU A 159 2.29 -23.09 20.67
N TRP A 160 2.53 -23.99 21.63
CA TRP A 160 3.85 -24.19 22.19
C TRP A 160 4.63 -25.14 21.30
N GLU A 161 5.80 -24.71 20.80
CA GLU A 161 6.75 -25.57 20.08
C GLU A 161 7.75 -26.16 21.09
N PHE A 162 7.66 -27.46 21.32
CA PHE A 162 8.48 -28.14 22.32
C PHE A 162 9.96 -28.13 21.97
N GLN A 163 10.32 -28.24 20.69
CA GLN A 163 11.73 -28.30 20.29
C GLN A 163 12.45 -26.95 20.43
N LYS A 164 11.70 -25.86 20.33
CA LYS A 164 12.22 -24.49 20.44
C LYS A 164 11.96 -23.86 21.80
N GLU A 165 11.23 -24.56 22.67
CA GLU A 165 10.76 -24.06 23.97
C GLU A 165 10.15 -22.65 23.86
N ALA A 166 9.30 -22.45 22.83
CA ALA A 166 8.76 -21.14 22.49
C ALA A 166 7.29 -21.21 22.04
N TRP A 167 6.53 -20.15 22.33
CA TRP A 167 5.22 -19.95 21.73
C TRP A 167 5.38 -19.49 20.29
N HIS A 168 4.49 -19.94 19.41
CA HIS A 168 4.48 -19.52 18.02
C HIS A 168 3.08 -19.41 17.43
N ILE A 169 2.98 -18.66 16.33
CA ILE A 169 1.80 -18.61 15.46
C ILE A 169 2.23 -18.76 14.00
N ALA A 170 1.52 -19.61 13.26
CA ALA A 170 1.68 -19.73 11.82
C ALA A 170 0.72 -18.78 11.11
N ILE A 171 1.22 -17.98 10.18
CA ILE A 171 0.45 -16.98 9.42
C ILE A 171 0.62 -17.25 7.94
N ALA A 172 -0.49 -17.30 7.20
CA ALA A 172 -0.50 -17.50 5.75
C ALA A 172 -1.29 -16.39 5.05
N GLY A 173 -1.25 -16.37 3.73
CA GLY A 173 -2.00 -15.42 2.91
C GLY A 173 -1.34 -14.05 2.81
N LEU A 174 -2.16 -13.02 2.61
CA LEU A 174 -1.72 -11.68 2.26
C LEU A 174 -0.71 -11.07 3.24
N LEU A 175 -0.94 -11.15 4.55
CA LEU A 175 -0.03 -10.59 5.55
C LEU A 175 1.32 -11.31 5.52
N ALA A 176 1.31 -12.65 5.46
CA ALA A 176 2.54 -13.44 5.41
C ALA A 176 3.37 -13.15 4.16
N GLU A 177 2.72 -13.08 3.00
CA GLU A 177 3.39 -12.75 1.74
C GLU A 177 3.87 -11.30 1.72
N LYS A 178 3.14 -10.37 2.34
CA LYS A 178 3.59 -8.98 2.47
C LYS A 178 4.83 -8.85 3.34
N ILE A 179 4.85 -9.50 4.50
CA ILE A 179 6.03 -9.57 5.39
C ILE A 179 7.23 -10.15 4.63
N ARG A 180 7.02 -11.26 3.91
CA ARG A 180 8.07 -11.88 3.08
C ARG A 180 8.60 -10.92 2.02
N TYR A 181 7.71 -10.26 1.29
CA TYR A 181 8.05 -9.31 0.25
C TYR A 181 8.91 -8.18 0.81
N ASP A 182 8.50 -7.57 1.92
CA ASP A 182 9.22 -6.43 2.50
C ASP A 182 10.60 -6.83 3.02
N ILE A 183 10.73 -7.95 3.74
CA ILE A 183 12.04 -8.42 4.23
C ILE A 183 12.98 -8.74 3.07
N THR A 184 12.47 -9.31 1.98
CA THR A 184 13.29 -9.69 0.83
C THR A 184 13.74 -8.49 0.01
N ASN A 185 12.91 -7.44 -0.07
CA ASN A 185 13.19 -6.23 -0.86
C ASN A 185 13.73 -5.05 -0.03
N SER A 186 13.89 -5.19 1.29
CA SER A 186 14.56 -4.20 2.16
C SER A 186 16.08 -4.41 2.28
N LYS A 187 16.65 -5.33 1.49
CA LYS A 187 18.08 -5.57 1.35
C LYS A 187 18.58 -5.01 0.03
#